data_AF-A0A960L052-F1
#
_entry.id   AF-A0A960L052-F1
#
_cell.length_a   1.000
_cell.length_b   1.000
_cell.length_c   1.000
_cell.angle_alpha   90.00
_cell.angle_beta   90.00
_cell.angle_gamma   90.00
#
_symmetry.space_group_name_H-M   'P 1'
#
loop_
_entity.id
_entity.type
_entity.pdbx_description
1 polymer ?
#
loop_
_entity_poly.entity_id
_entity_poly.type
_entity_poly.pdbx_seq_one_letter_code
_entity_poly.pdbx_strand_id
1 'polypeptide(L)'
;MAESYIKAAIQGKRAHFFILRQAGERELELKFPEGTVKVDPNRIFTPAGSAASILKTNPDLTTDSPLYKQAFTRCNRLAYWLTQNMGLFKRKTVIIAVHNNTDGFDDDGKGGEGTISMVRYQKRFEAGAKYIRRIFIGPGDEDDLIFLTHWRDYRYFKKRKFSIVQQHKQVGHLPDEDDGSLSVWAEKFHRRYLNLEAQRDPDHLEVQQKMVDTVLKRFL
;
A
#
# COMPACT_ATOMS: atom_id res chain seq x y z
N MET A 1 8.45 -15.20 6.39
CA MET A 1 9.60 -15.45 5.49
C MET A 1 10.06 -14.20 4.76
N ALA A 2 9.16 -13.40 4.16
CA ALA A 2 9.49 -12.12 3.53
C ALA A 2 10.29 -11.15 4.44
N GLU A 3 9.90 -11.03 5.71
CA GLU A 3 10.51 -10.05 6.62
C GLU A 3 11.98 -10.33 6.97
N SER A 4 12.32 -11.57 7.30
CA SER A 4 13.70 -11.96 7.62
C SER A 4 14.59 -11.81 6.39
N TYR A 5 14.07 -12.19 5.23
CA TYR A 5 14.76 -12.01 3.95
C TYR A 5 15.02 -10.54 3.64
N ILE A 6 14.00 -9.66 3.71
CA ILE A 6 14.17 -8.22 3.46
C ILE A 6 15.17 -7.62 4.43
N LYS A 7 15.06 -7.94 5.73
CA LYS A 7 16.02 -7.46 6.76
C LYS A 7 17.46 -7.82 6.41
N ALA A 8 17.71 -9.07 6.02
CA ALA A 8 19.03 -9.51 5.58
C ALA A 8 19.47 -8.80 4.29
N ALA A 9 18.58 -8.71 3.29
CA ALA A 9 18.87 -8.12 1.99
C ALA A 9 19.21 -6.63 2.05
N ILE A 10 18.77 -5.91 3.08
CA ILE A 10 19.09 -4.48 3.28
C ILE A 10 20.18 -4.23 4.33
N GLN A 11 20.72 -5.26 4.97
CA GLN A 11 21.75 -5.11 6.00
C GLN A 11 22.99 -4.41 5.43
N GLY A 12 23.49 -3.39 6.15
CA GLY A 12 24.63 -2.58 5.71
C GLY A 12 24.34 -1.61 4.57
N LYS A 13 23.09 -1.55 4.07
CA LYS A 13 22.67 -0.62 3.01
C LYS A 13 22.03 0.62 3.61
N ARG A 14 21.97 1.71 2.84
CA ARG A 14 21.27 2.95 3.22
C ARG A 14 19.75 2.82 3.05
N ALA A 15 19.16 1.87 3.78
CA ALA A 15 17.74 1.55 3.77
C ALA A 15 17.23 1.35 5.20
N HIS A 16 15.94 1.62 5.41
CA HIS A 16 15.26 1.39 6.68
C HIS A 16 14.04 0.51 6.43
N PHE A 17 13.85 -0.51 7.27
CA PHE A 17 12.71 -1.40 7.20
C PHE A 17 11.78 -1.15 8.39
N PHE A 18 10.50 -0.93 8.09
CA PHE A 18 9.47 -0.65 9.07
C PHE A 18 8.36 -1.70 8.96
N ILE A 19 7.89 -2.17 10.11
CA ILE A 19 6.70 -3.01 10.21
C ILE A 19 5.84 -2.40 11.32
N LEU A 20 4.57 -2.19 11.02
CA LEU A 20 3.56 -1.82 12.02
C LEU A 20 2.84 -3.09 12.46
N ARG A 21 2.80 -3.35 13.78
CA ARG A 21 2.10 -4.50 14.37
C ARG A 21 1.32 -4.05 15.60
N GLN A 22 0.11 -4.56 15.75
CA GLN A 22 -0.66 -4.44 16.99
C GLN A 22 -1.46 -5.72 17.19
N ALA A 23 -1.27 -6.38 18.34
CA ALA A 23 -2.03 -7.57 18.76
C ALA A 23 -2.06 -8.77 17.78
N GLY A 24 -1.26 -8.79 16.72
CA GLY A 24 -1.33 -9.83 15.69
C GLY A 24 -2.44 -9.63 14.66
N GLU A 25 -3.22 -8.56 14.79
CA GLU A 25 -4.37 -8.24 13.95
C GLU A 25 -3.98 -7.30 12.81
N ARG A 26 -4.80 -7.29 11.74
CA ARG A 26 -4.65 -6.36 10.62
C ARG A 26 -5.06 -4.94 11.02
N GLU A 27 -6.21 -4.80 11.66
CA GLU A 27 -6.77 -3.50 12.04
C GLU A 27 -6.01 -2.94 13.26
N LEU A 28 -5.84 -1.62 13.30
CA LEU A 28 -5.34 -0.95 14.49
C LEU A 28 -6.50 -0.58 15.41
N GLU A 29 -6.36 -0.88 16.69
CA GLU A 29 -7.23 -0.44 17.77
C GLU A 29 -6.70 0.82 18.44
N LEU A 30 -7.47 1.90 18.37
CA LEU A 30 -7.26 3.13 19.11
C LEU A 30 -8.12 3.10 20.38
N LYS A 31 -7.47 2.99 21.55
CA LYS A 31 -8.16 2.84 22.84
C LYS A 31 -8.41 4.18 23.53
N PHE A 32 -9.64 4.46 23.90
CA PHE A 32 -10.09 5.65 24.62
C PHE A 32 -10.85 5.23 25.90
N PRO A 33 -10.99 6.11 26.91
CA PRO A 33 -11.80 5.82 28.09
C PRO A 33 -13.23 5.39 27.75
N GLU A 34 -13.81 5.97 26.69
CA GLU A 34 -15.19 5.77 26.27
C GLU A 34 -15.38 4.60 25.29
N GLY A 35 -14.29 3.96 24.84
CA GLY A 35 -14.36 2.82 23.93
C GLY A 35 -13.11 2.63 23.05
N THR A 36 -13.17 1.64 22.18
CA THR A 36 -12.13 1.33 21.19
C THR A 36 -12.63 1.66 19.80
N VAL A 37 -11.78 2.31 19.00
CA VAL A 37 -12.06 2.60 17.58
C VAL A 37 -11.05 1.87 16.72
N LYS A 38 -11.53 1.10 15.74
CA LYS A 38 -10.69 0.39 14.77
C LYS A 38 -10.34 1.28 13.58
N VAL A 39 -9.19 1.04 12.93
CA VAL A 39 -8.79 1.67 11.66
C VAL A 39 -7.98 0.71 10.80
N ASP A 40 -8.08 0.81 9.47
CA ASP A 40 -7.22 0.07 8.53
C ASP A 40 -5.87 0.82 8.41
N PRO A 41 -4.74 0.22 8.82
CA PRO A 41 -3.44 0.88 8.78
C PRO A 41 -3.00 1.30 7.38
N ASN A 42 -3.55 0.70 6.32
CA ASN A 42 -3.23 1.04 4.94
C ASN A 42 -4.04 2.23 4.40
N ARG A 43 -4.95 2.80 5.21
CA ARG A 43 -5.90 3.85 4.80
C ARG A 43 -5.79 5.14 5.62
N ILE A 44 -4.77 5.26 6.48
CA ILE A 44 -4.63 6.38 7.43
C ILE A 44 -3.77 7.55 6.92
N PHE A 45 -3.14 7.45 5.75
CA PHE A 45 -2.09 8.40 5.35
C PHE A 45 -2.62 9.75 4.85
N THR A 46 -3.93 9.89 4.70
CA THR A 46 -4.58 11.17 4.41
C THR A 46 -5.74 11.42 5.39
N PRO A 47 -6.14 12.69 5.59
CA PRO A 47 -7.32 12.99 6.40
C PRO A 47 -8.60 12.34 5.85
N ALA A 48 -8.82 12.39 4.53
CA ALA A 48 -10.00 11.78 3.91
C ALA A 48 -10.03 10.26 4.12
N GLY A 49 -8.89 9.60 3.91
CA GLY A 49 -8.72 8.17 4.16
C GLY A 49 -8.94 7.78 5.62
N SER A 50 -8.39 8.56 6.56
CA SER A 50 -8.56 8.33 8.00
C SER A 50 -10.04 8.39 8.39
N ALA A 51 -10.77 9.40 7.92
CA ALA A 51 -12.21 9.52 8.15
C ALA A 51 -12.98 8.33 7.58
N ALA A 52 -12.76 8.01 6.30
CA ALA A 52 -13.43 6.89 5.63
C ALA A 52 -13.12 5.55 6.30
N SER A 53 -11.88 5.33 6.72
CA SER A 53 -11.46 4.11 7.41
C SER A 53 -12.12 3.96 8.78
N ILE A 54 -12.19 5.03 9.57
CA ILE A 54 -12.86 5.00 10.88
C ILE A 54 -14.33 4.64 10.71
N LEU A 55 -15.04 5.31 9.80
CA LEU A 55 -16.48 5.06 9.60
C LEU A 55 -16.75 3.66 9.03
N LYS A 56 -15.90 3.16 8.13
CA LYS A 56 -16.04 1.82 7.54
C LYS A 56 -15.86 0.71 8.59
N THR A 57 -14.89 0.85 9.50
CA THR A 57 -14.54 -0.19 10.47
C THR A 57 -15.33 -0.09 11.79
N ASN A 58 -16.09 0.99 11.98
CA ASN A 58 -16.91 1.24 13.16
C ASN A 58 -18.29 1.78 12.72
N PRO A 59 -19.18 0.91 12.18
CA PRO A 59 -20.42 1.34 11.53
C PRO A 59 -21.41 2.08 12.44
N ASP A 60 -21.33 1.86 13.75
CA ASP A 60 -22.17 2.54 14.74
C ASP A 60 -21.66 3.94 15.12
N LEU A 61 -20.47 4.32 14.67
CA LEU A 61 -19.82 5.57 15.03
C LEU A 61 -20.21 6.69 14.05
N THR A 62 -20.74 7.79 14.57
CA THR A 62 -21.09 8.97 13.78
C THR A 62 -20.03 10.07 13.86
N THR A 63 -19.93 10.92 12.83
CA THR A 63 -18.94 12.00 12.74
C THR A 63 -19.09 13.07 13.81
N ASP A 64 -20.29 13.21 14.39
CA ASP A 64 -20.55 14.20 15.44
C ASP A 64 -20.14 13.73 16.83
N SER A 65 -19.99 12.41 17.02
CA SER A 65 -19.65 11.82 18.31
C SER A 65 -18.29 12.31 18.82
N PRO A 66 -18.13 12.54 20.14
CA PRO A 66 -16.84 12.89 20.74
C PRO A 66 -15.77 11.82 20.44
N LEU A 67 -16.14 10.54 20.50
CA LEU A 67 -15.24 9.42 20.24
C LEU A 67 -14.68 9.46 18.81
N TYR A 68 -15.51 9.75 17.79
CA TYR A 68 -15.05 9.93 16.42
C TYR A 68 -14.00 11.05 16.30
N LYS A 69 -14.28 12.23 16.86
CA LYS A 69 -13.38 13.38 16.76
C LYS A 69 -12.02 13.10 17.41
N GLN A 70 -12.03 12.40 18.54
CA GLN A 70 -10.81 11.94 19.21
C GLN A 70 -10.06 10.89 18.38
N ALA A 71 -10.76 9.90 17.84
CA ALA A 71 -10.19 8.86 17.00
C ALA A 71 -9.58 9.42 15.71
N PHE A 72 -10.30 10.30 15.02
CA PHE A 72 -9.83 10.99 13.83
C PHE A 72 -8.54 11.77 14.12
N THR A 73 -8.52 12.54 15.20
CA THR A 73 -7.32 13.31 15.60
C THR A 73 -6.14 12.37 15.91
N ARG A 74 -6.38 11.29 16.65
CA ARG A 74 -5.33 10.32 17.01
C ARG A 74 -4.81 9.55 15.80
N CYS A 75 -5.69 9.16 14.89
CA CYS A 75 -5.36 8.48 13.64
C CYS A 75 -4.45 9.35 12.76
N ASN A 76 -4.82 10.61 12.54
CA ASN A 76 -4.00 11.56 11.77
C ASN A 76 -2.63 11.82 12.45
N ARG A 77 -2.58 11.93 13.78
CA ARG A 77 -1.32 12.06 14.54
C ARG A 77 -0.44 10.82 14.39
N LEU A 78 -1.02 9.63 14.43
CA LEU A 78 -0.31 8.38 14.21
C LEU A 78 0.27 8.33 12.79
N ALA A 79 -0.53 8.65 11.76
CA ALA A 79 -0.06 8.69 10.38
C ALA A 79 1.09 9.70 10.19
N TYR A 80 0.96 10.89 10.77
CA TYR A 80 2.05 11.88 10.77
C TYR A 80 3.30 11.35 11.47
N TRP A 81 3.17 10.79 12.68
CA TRP A 81 4.28 10.21 13.42
C TRP A 81 4.97 9.09 12.62
N LEU A 82 4.20 8.21 11.98
CA LEU A 82 4.69 7.15 11.12
C LEU A 82 5.51 7.70 9.95
N THR A 83 4.96 8.64 9.18
CA THR A 83 5.64 9.22 8.00
C THR A 83 6.90 10.01 8.38
N GLN A 84 6.92 10.66 9.56
CA GLN A 84 8.10 11.31 10.11
C GLN A 84 9.20 10.31 10.50
N ASN A 85 8.86 9.28 11.27
CA ASN A 85 9.83 8.26 11.73
C ASN A 85 10.37 7.41 10.58
N MET A 86 9.56 7.18 9.55
CA MET A 86 10.01 6.55 8.30
C MET A 86 10.90 7.46 7.44
N GLY A 87 11.04 8.75 7.79
CA GLY A 87 11.87 9.70 7.04
C GLY A 87 11.33 10.02 5.63
N LEU A 88 10.01 9.88 5.43
CA LEU A 88 9.38 10.01 4.11
C LEU A 88 9.40 11.45 3.58
N PHE A 89 9.57 12.44 4.47
CA PHE A 89 9.71 13.84 4.08
C PHE A 89 11.07 14.18 3.45
N LYS A 90 12.09 13.30 3.52
CA LYS A 90 13.40 13.54 2.89
C LYS A 90 13.28 13.44 1.35
N ARG A 91 13.76 14.45 0.61
CA ARG A 91 13.55 14.62 -0.85
C ARG A 91 14.05 13.46 -1.74
N LYS A 92 14.97 12.62 -1.26
CA LYS A 92 15.57 11.51 -2.02
C LYS A 92 15.09 10.13 -1.54
N THR A 93 14.14 10.06 -0.62
CA THR A 93 13.59 8.78 -0.15
C THR A 93 12.73 8.15 -1.24
N VAL A 94 13.00 6.89 -1.55
CA VAL A 94 12.11 6.02 -2.33
C VAL A 94 11.36 5.16 -1.35
N ILE A 95 10.03 5.09 -1.51
CA ILE A 95 9.14 4.33 -0.64
C ILE A 95 8.87 3.00 -1.34
N ILE A 96 9.16 1.90 -0.66
CA ILE A 96 8.88 0.55 -1.14
C ILE A 96 8.02 -0.12 -0.08
N ALA A 97 6.74 -0.31 -0.40
CA ALA A 97 5.84 -1.17 0.35
C ALA A 97 5.95 -2.61 -0.18
N VAL A 98 5.84 -3.59 0.71
CA VAL A 98 5.83 -5.01 0.36
C VAL A 98 4.64 -5.63 1.06
N HIS A 99 3.75 -6.21 0.28
CA HIS A 99 2.53 -6.85 0.73
C HIS A 99 2.59 -8.33 0.36
N ASN A 100 1.98 -9.15 1.21
CA ASN A 100 1.81 -10.58 1.00
C ASN A 100 0.31 -10.81 0.82
N ASN A 101 -0.15 -10.93 -0.42
CA ASN A 101 -1.56 -11.13 -0.72
C ASN A 101 -1.93 -12.61 -0.63
N THR A 102 -3.19 -12.92 -0.40
CA THR A 102 -3.68 -14.30 -0.51
C THR A 102 -3.82 -14.69 -1.99
N ASP A 103 -4.01 -15.98 -2.30
CA ASP A 103 -4.26 -16.46 -3.67
C ASP A 103 -5.64 -15.99 -4.14
N GLY A 104 -5.69 -15.08 -5.10
CA GLY A 104 -6.92 -14.50 -5.62
C GLY A 104 -7.42 -13.27 -4.86
N PHE A 105 -8.63 -12.84 -5.21
CA PHE A 105 -9.29 -11.67 -4.64
C PHE A 105 -10.78 -11.93 -4.36
N ASP A 106 -11.40 -11.05 -3.56
CA ASP A 106 -12.80 -11.14 -3.21
C ASP A 106 -13.67 -11.33 -4.49
N ASP A 107 -14.48 -12.39 -4.49
CA ASP A 107 -15.42 -12.78 -5.56
C ASP A 107 -14.82 -13.36 -6.86
N ASP A 108 -13.57 -13.85 -6.85
CA ASP A 108 -12.96 -14.51 -8.02
C ASP A 108 -13.12 -16.04 -8.09
N GLY A 109 -13.65 -16.65 -7.04
CA GLY A 109 -13.86 -18.09 -6.92
C GLY A 109 -12.62 -18.90 -6.54
N LYS A 110 -11.49 -18.25 -6.22
CA LYS A 110 -10.24 -18.90 -5.78
C LYS A 110 -10.05 -18.92 -4.26
N GLY A 111 -10.96 -18.27 -3.52
CA GLY A 111 -10.89 -18.21 -2.05
C GLY A 111 -9.90 -17.17 -1.53
N GLY A 112 -9.45 -16.26 -2.38
CA GLY A 112 -8.62 -15.13 -1.99
C GLY A 112 -9.39 -14.05 -1.26
N GLU A 113 -8.70 -13.42 -0.32
CA GLU A 113 -9.10 -12.21 0.38
C GLU A 113 -8.32 -11.01 -0.19
N GLY A 114 -9.04 -10.04 -0.73
CA GLY A 114 -8.44 -8.79 -1.16
C GLY A 114 -9.05 -8.20 -2.42
N THR A 115 -8.43 -7.12 -2.89
CA THR A 115 -8.92 -6.37 -4.06
C THR A 115 -7.84 -6.11 -5.11
N ILE A 116 -6.71 -6.80 -5.00
CA ILE A 116 -5.49 -6.47 -5.70
C ILE A 116 -5.08 -7.66 -6.56
N SER A 117 -5.32 -7.56 -7.86
CA SER A 117 -4.81 -8.47 -8.88
C SER A 117 -4.65 -7.71 -10.19
N MET A 118 -3.77 -8.18 -11.07
CA MET A 118 -3.55 -7.58 -12.37
C MET A 118 -4.83 -7.62 -13.21
N VAL A 119 -5.61 -8.69 -13.12
CA VAL A 119 -6.91 -8.82 -13.79
C VAL A 119 -7.87 -7.72 -13.34
N ARG A 120 -7.96 -7.44 -12.03
CA ARG A 120 -8.85 -6.40 -11.51
C ARG A 120 -8.39 -5.00 -11.90
N TYR A 121 -7.08 -4.73 -11.92
CA TYR A 121 -6.55 -3.48 -12.42
C TYR A 121 -6.83 -3.29 -13.92
N GLN A 122 -6.68 -4.34 -14.73
CA GLN A 122 -6.99 -4.30 -16.15
C GLN A 122 -8.46 -3.94 -16.40
N LYS A 123 -9.39 -4.64 -15.73
CA LYS A 123 -10.83 -4.35 -15.79
C LYS A 123 -11.15 -2.90 -15.41
N ARG A 124 -10.55 -2.40 -14.33
CA ARG A 124 -10.76 -1.00 -13.89
C ARG A 124 -10.18 0.01 -14.87
N PHE A 125 -9.02 -0.28 -15.46
CA PHE A 125 -8.41 0.58 -16.48
C PHE A 125 -9.29 0.66 -17.73
N GLU A 126 -9.83 -0.47 -18.18
CA GLU A 126 -10.78 -0.56 -19.30
C GLU A 126 -12.08 0.19 -19.00
N ALA A 127 -12.55 0.14 -17.74
CA ALA A 127 -13.70 0.91 -17.27
C ALA A 127 -13.41 2.42 -17.07
N GLY A 128 -12.20 2.89 -17.36
CA GLY A 128 -11.85 4.32 -17.31
C GLY A 128 -11.45 4.83 -15.92
N ALA A 129 -10.94 3.98 -15.03
CA ALA A 129 -10.46 4.39 -13.71
C ALA A 129 -9.41 5.51 -13.79
N LYS A 130 -9.68 6.64 -13.14
CA LYS A 130 -8.83 7.85 -13.23
C LYS A 130 -7.50 7.70 -12.49
N TYR A 131 -7.44 6.80 -11.50
CA TYR A 131 -6.23 6.56 -10.73
C TYR A 131 -5.17 5.73 -11.47
N ILE A 132 -5.50 5.09 -12.59
CA ILE A 132 -4.57 4.27 -13.37
C ILE A 132 -4.13 5.04 -14.61
N ARG A 133 -2.82 5.26 -14.75
CA ARG A 133 -2.26 5.92 -15.94
C ARG A 133 -1.96 4.94 -17.07
N ARG A 134 -1.39 3.78 -16.72
CA ARG A 134 -0.92 2.72 -17.64
C ARG A 134 -0.84 1.38 -16.93
N ILE A 135 -1.02 0.32 -17.70
CA ILE A 135 -0.78 -1.06 -17.28
C ILE A 135 0.19 -1.73 -18.26
N PHE A 136 1.01 -2.63 -17.74
CA PHE A 136 1.72 -3.62 -18.53
C PHE A 136 1.56 -4.98 -17.86
N ILE A 137 1.03 -5.95 -18.60
CA ILE A 137 0.85 -7.33 -18.13
C ILE A 137 2.10 -8.13 -18.54
N GLY A 138 2.85 -8.60 -17.55
CA GLY A 138 3.97 -9.49 -17.74
C GLY A 138 3.54 -10.96 -17.71
N PRO A 139 4.43 -11.90 -18.08
CA PRO A 139 4.27 -13.30 -17.71
C PRO A 139 4.35 -13.46 -16.19
N GLY A 140 3.57 -14.39 -15.64
CA GLY A 140 3.54 -14.69 -14.22
C GLY A 140 2.11 -14.76 -13.70
N ASP A 141 2.01 -14.90 -12.38
CA ASP A 141 0.73 -14.87 -11.69
C ASP A 141 0.11 -13.47 -11.70
N GLU A 142 -1.21 -13.39 -11.61
CA GLU A 142 -1.96 -12.14 -11.60
C GLU A 142 -1.78 -11.34 -10.31
N ASP A 143 -1.40 -11.99 -9.21
CA ASP A 143 -1.20 -11.38 -7.90
C ASP A 143 0.26 -10.89 -7.69
N ASP A 144 1.17 -11.27 -8.59
CA ASP A 144 2.57 -10.83 -8.61
C ASP A 144 2.74 -9.56 -9.46
N LEU A 145 2.51 -8.39 -8.86
CA LEU A 145 2.57 -7.11 -9.56
C LEU A 145 3.30 -6.00 -8.81
N ILE A 146 3.75 -5.00 -9.58
CA ILE A 146 4.35 -3.78 -9.05
C ILE A 146 3.43 -2.60 -9.33
N PHE A 147 2.84 -2.02 -8.28
CA PHE A 147 2.15 -0.75 -8.37
C PHE A 147 3.14 0.39 -8.10
N LEU A 148 3.22 1.40 -8.97
CA LEU A 148 4.23 2.46 -8.86
C LEU A 148 3.76 3.83 -9.35
N THR A 149 4.46 4.88 -8.93
CA THR A 149 4.12 6.26 -9.31
C THR A 149 4.96 6.79 -10.48
N HIS A 150 6.22 6.37 -10.60
CA HIS A 150 7.20 7.07 -11.42
C HIS A 150 7.52 6.39 -12.77
N TRP A 151 7.50 7.16 -13.87
CA TRP A 151 7.63 6.60 -15.24
C TRP A 151 8.96 5.91 -15.53
N ARG A 152 10.06 6.39 -14.94
CA ARG A 152 11.39 5.78 -15.15
C ARG A 152 11.42 4.36 -14.60
N ASP A 153 10.69 4.14 -13.52
CA ASP A 153 10.62 2.85 -12.84
C ASP A 153 9.66 1.93 -13.59
N TYR A 154 8.52 2.45 -14.08
CA TYR A 154 7.67 1.74 -15.05
C TYR A 154 8.47 1.14 -16.22
N ARG A 155 9.30 1.94 -16.89
CA ARG A 155 10.13 1.45 -18.01
C ARG A 155 11.19 0.45 -17.56
N TYR A 156 11.77 0.63 -16.37
CA TYR A 156 12.78 -0.27 -15.83
C TYR A 156 12.22 -1.67 -15.57
N PHE A 157 11.05 -1.75 -14.93
CA PHE A 157 10.40 -3.03 -14.61
C PHE A 157 9.73 -3.66 -15.84
N LYS A 158 9.18 -2.85 -16.76
CA LYS A 158 8.59 -3.36 -18.01
C LYS A 158 9.62 -4.14 -18.83
N LYS A 159 10.86 -3.63 -18.93
CA LYS A 159 11.95 -4.33 -19.62
C LYS A 159 12.31 -5.68 -18.99
N ARG A 160 11.96 -5.88 -17.72
CA ARG A 160 12.17 -7.12 -16.96
C ARG A 160 10.93 -8.01 -16.92
N LYS A 161 9.90 -7.65 -17.68
CA LYS A 161 8.67 -8.43 -17.84
C LYS A 161 7.87 -8.62 -16.54
N PHE A 162 7.95 -7.70 -15.58
CA PHE A 162 7.02 -7.70 -14.44
C PHE A 162 5.67 -7.14 -14.83
N SER A 163 4.59 -7.67 -14.25
CA SER A 163 3.27 -7.06 -14.25
C SER A 163 3.30 -5.74 -13.47
N ILE A 164 2.84 -4.63 -14.08
CA ILE A 164 2.99 -3.27 -13.55
C ILE A 164 1.73 -2.44 -13.72
N VAL A 165 1.36 -1.74 -12.65
CA VAL A 165 0.32 -0.71 -12.66
C VAL A 165 0.97 0.64 -12.35
N GLN A 166 0.88 1.59 -13.28
CA GLN A 166 1.33 2.96 -13.04
C GLN A 166 0.17 3.83 -12.55
N GLN A 167 0.29 4.40 -11.36
CA GLN A 167 -0.65 5.37 -10.82
C GLN A 167 -0.65 6.67 -11.63
N HIS A 168 -1.83 7.29 -11.72
CA HIS A 168 -1.98 8.62 -12.28
C HIS A 168 -1.59 9.69 -11.27
N LYS A 169 -0.75 10.65 -11.68
CA LYS A 169 -0.28 11.74 -10.79
C LYS A 169 -1.40 12.62 -10.24
N GLN A 170 -2.53 12.70 -10.93
CA GLN A 170 -3.67 13.50 -10.47
C GLN A 170 -4.35 12.89 -9.23
N VAL A 171 -4.10 11.63 -8.87
CA VAL A 171 -4.68 11.01 -7.67
C VAL A 171 -4.42 11.82 -6.42
N GLY A 172 -3.23 12.45 -6.28
CA GLY A 172 -2.94 13.33 -5.15
C GLY A 172 -3.82 14.59 -5.06
N HIS A 173 -4.59 14.89 -6.11
CA HIS A 173 -5.42 16.09 -6.24
C HIS A 173 -6.90 15.78 -6.51
N LEU A 174 -7.29 14.50 -6.58
CA LEU A 174 -8.66 14.07 -6.83
C LEU A 174 -9.25 13.51 -5.53
N PRO A 175 -10.16 14.23 -4.85
CA PRO A 175 -10.75 13.76 -3.60
C PRO A 175 -11.41 12.38 -3.71
N ASP A 176 -12.09 12.12 -4.83
CA ASP A 176 -12.78 10.84 -5.07
C ASP A 176 -11.83 9.65 -5.26
N GLU A 177 -10.54 9.92 -5.51
CA GLU A 177 -9.49 8.90 -5.65
C GLU A 177 -8.60 8.82 -4.39
N ASP A 178 -8.87 9.64 -3.37
CA ASP A 178 -8.12 9.65 -2.11
C ASP A 178 -8.62 8.56 -1.18
N ASP A 179 -8.08 7.37 -1.38
CA ASP A 179 -8.36 6.18 -0.59
C ASP A 179 -7.52 6.08 0.70
N GLY A 180 -6.79 7.12 1.09
CA GLY A 180 -5.96 7.10 2.29
C GLY A 180 -4.66 6.31 2.20
N SER A 181 -4.35 5.72 1.05
CA SER A 181 -3.16 4.89 0.92
C SER A 181 -1.86 5.68 0.95
N LEU A 182 -0.77 4.99 1.31
CA LEU A 182 0.56 5.57 1.25
C LEU A 182 0.96 5.99 -0.17
N SER A 183 0.37 5.37 -1.21
CA SER A 183 0.56 5.76 -2.61
C SER A 183 -0.03 7.14 -2.91
N VAL A 184 -1.26 7.41 -2.45
CA VAL A 184 -1.92 8.72 -2.57
C VAL A 184 -1.11 9.79 -1.83
N TRP A 185 -0.69 9.47 -0.60
CA TRP A 185 0.20 10.36 0.17
C TRP A 185 1.51 10.62 -0.60
N ALA A 186 2.12 9.59 -1.17
CA ALA A 186 3.34 9.75 -1.94
C ALA A 186 3.15 10.66 -3.16
N GLU A 187 2.04 10.55 -3.90
CA GLU A 187 1.73 11.48 -5.00
C GLU A 187 1.52 12.91 -4.51
N LYS A 188 0.75 13.11 -3.41
CA LYS A 188 0.54 14.43 -2.77
C LYS A 188 1.84 15.13 -2.40
N PHE A 189 2.83 14.37 -1.92
CA PHE A 189 4.13 14.90 -1.50
C PHE A 189 5.22 14.73 -2.57
N HIS A 190 4.86 14.34 -3.80
CA HIS A 190 5.78 14.12 -4.91
C HIS A 190 6.96 13.19 -4.55
N ARG A 191 6.65 12.08 -3.88
CA ARG A 191 7.58 11.02 -3.49
C ARG A 191 7.48 9.86 -4.46
N ARG A 192 8.61 9.21 -4.73
CA ARG A 192 8.64 7.97 -5.51
C ARG A 192 8.14 6.84 -4.63
N TYR A 193 7.18 6.08 -5.14
CA TYR A 193 6.54 5.00 -4.43
C TYR A 193 6.42 3.77 -5.32
N LEU A 194 6.65 2.62 -4.69
CA LEU A 194 6.44 1.30 -5.24
C LEU A 194 5.74 0.46 -4.18
N ASN A 195 4.82 -0.38 -4.62
CA ASN A 195 4.21 -1.42 -3.85
C ASN A 195 4.43 -2.75 -4.57
N LEU A 196 5.05 -3.69 -3.87
CA LEU A 196 5.26 -5.05 -4.33
C LEU A 196 4.14 -5.91 -3.75
N GLU A 197 3.25 -6.31 -4.62
CA GLU A 197 2.18 -7.26 -4.34
C GLU A 197 2.70 -8.62 -4.78
N ALA A 198 2.80 -9.56 -3.85
CA ALA A 198 3.21 -10.92 -4.13
C ALA A 198 2.29 -11.89 -3.39
N GLN A 199 1.92 -12.98 -4.04
CA GLN A 199 1.08 -14.01 -3.44
C GLN A 199 1.81 -14.73 -2.30
N ARG A 200 1.04 -15.13 -1.28
CA ARG A 200 1.49 -15.74 -0.03
C ARG A 200 1.24 -17.25 -0.08
N ASP A 201 1.78 -17.92 -1.09
CA ASP A 201 1.78 -19.37 -1.23
C ASP A 201 3.21 -19.92 -1.08
N PRO A 202 3.42 -21.11 -0.47
CA PRO A 202 4.70 -21.82 -0.48
C PRO A 202 5.47 -21.75 -1.81
N ASP A 203 4.77 -21.83 -2.94
CA ASP A 203 5.38 -21.88 -4.27
C ASP A 203 5.75 -20.50 -4.85
N HIS A 204 5.34 -19.40 -4.18
CA HIS A 204 5.58 -18.02 -4.65
C HIS A 204 6.76 -17.31 -3.95
N LEU A 205 7.41 -17.98 -3.00
CA LEU A 205 8.53 -17.39 -2.27
C LEU A 205 9.65 -16.92 -3.21
N GLU A 206 10.05 -17.73 -4.19
CA GLU A 206 11.13 -17.39 -5.12
C GLU A 206 10.76 -16.18 -5.99
N VAL A 207 9.49 -16.08 -6.39
CA VAL A 207 8.98 -14.94 -7.15
C VAL A 207 9.03 -13.67 -6.30
N GLN A 208 8.57 -13.75 -5.05
CA GLN A 208 8.65 -12.64 -4.12
C GLN A 208 10.10 -12.18 -3.89
N GLN A 209 11.02 -13.12 -3.64
CA GLN A 209 12.44 -12.80 -3.45
C GLN A 209 13.01 -12.12 -4.69
N LYS A 210 12.71 -12.63 -5.89
CA LYS A 210 13.12 -12.04 -7.16
C LYS A 210 12.55 -10.63 -7.36
N MET A 211 11.30 -10.36 -6.97
CA MET A 211 10.70 -9.03 -7.01
C MET A 211 11.44 -8.07 -6.08
N VAL A 212 11.65 -8.48 -4.82
CA VAL A 212 12.39 -7.71 -3.81
C VAL A 212 13.80 -7.42 -4.31
N ASP A 213 14.55 -8.43 -4.74
CA ASP A 213 15.92 -8.28 -5.25
C ASP A 213 16.01 -7.33 -6.44
N THR A 214 15.06 -7.43 -7.38
CA THR A 214 15.04 -6.55 -8.55
C THR A 214 14.83 -5.10 -8.14
N VAL A 215 13.94 -4.86 -7.19
CA VAL A 215 13.64 -3.52 -6.67
C VAL A 215 14.81 -2.98 -5.85
N LEU A 216 15.40 -3.78 -4.98
CA LEU A 216 16.57 -3.37 -4.20
C LEU A 216 17.76 -3.06 -5.12
N LYS A 217 18.05 -3.90 -6.12
CA LYS A 217 19.10 -3.66 -7.14
C LYS A 217 18.88 -2.38 -7.95
N ARG A 218 17.64 -1.89 -8.03
CA ARG A 218 17.33 -0.64 -8.72
C ARG A 218 17.68 0.59 -7.87
N PHE A 219 17.59 0.49 -6.55
CA PHE A 219 17.60 1.66 -5.65
C PHE A 219 18.71 1.68 -4.60
N LEU A 220 19.40 0.55 -4.37
CA LEU A 220 20.53 0.39 -3.46
C LEU A 220 21.79 0.01 -4.25
#